data_AF-A0A7V6GMD6-F1
#
_entry.id   AF-A0A7V6GMD6-F1
#
_cell.length_a   1.000
_cell.length_b   1.000
_cell.length_c   1.000
_cell.angle_alpha   90.00
_cell.angle_beta   90.00
_cell.angle_gamma   90.00
#
_symmetry.space_group_name_H-M   'P 1'
#
loop_
_entity.id
_entity.type
_entity.pdbx_description
1 polymer ?
#
loop_
_entity_poly.entity_id
_entity_poly.type
_entity_poly.pdbx_seq_one_letter_code
_entity_poly.pdbx_strand_id
1 'polypeptide(L)' 'MGFVKWMDQAPKWLKVVLALPLLDIVWVIYRLIKSVNDKNTLGIIVAILLIVIGLPFLWLVDIITLLVLDKVLWF' A
#
# COMPACT_ATOMS: atom_id res chain seq x y z
N MET A 1 -4.47 9.94 -11.36
CA MET A 1 -4.18 8.49 -11.51
C MET A 1 -2.72 8.14 -11.83
N GLY A 2 -1.81 9.08 -12.11
CA GLY A 2 -0.42 8.74 -12.48
C GLY A 2 0.40 8.04 -11.39
N PHE A 3 0.17 8.37 -10.11
CA PHE A 3 0.90 7.82 -8.97
C PHE A 3 0.64 6.33 -8.72
N VAL A 4 -0.64 5.91 -8.70
CA VAL A 4 -1.04 4.49 -8.55
C VAL A 4 -0.44 3.65 -9.67
N LYS A 5 -0.59 4.12 -10.92
CA LYS A 5 -0.05 3.44 -12.09
C LYS A 5 1.47 3.32 -12.05
N TRP A 6 2.17 4.37 -11.61
CA TRP A 6 3.62 4.35 -11.45
C TRP A 6 4.07 3.34 -10.40
N MET A 7 3.41 3.28 -9.24
CA MET A 7 3.72 2.24 -8.24
C MET A 7 3.39 0.84 -8.71
N ASP A 8 2.27 0.63 -9.39
CA ASP A 8 1.91 -0.69 -9.92
C ASP A 8 2.95 -1.18 -10.92
N GLN A 9 3.51 -0.28 -11.72
CA GLN A 9 4.56 -0.55 -12.71
C GLN A 9 5.98 -0.55 -12.12
N ALA A 10 6.16 -0.12 -10.87
CA ALA A 10 7.47 -0.09 -10.23
C ALA A 10 8.05 -1.51 -10.08
N PRO A 11 9.37 -1.68 -10.22
CA PRO A 11 10.01 -2.97 -10.06
C PRO A 11 9.89 -3.48 -8.62
N LYS A 12 9.89 -4.80 -8.45
CA LYS A 12 9.70 -5.48 -7.15
C LYS A 12 10.65 -4.98 -6.06
N TRP A 13 11.93 -4.79 -6.40
CA TRP A 13 12.94 -4.30 -5.45
C TRP A 13 12.59 -2.91 -4.91
N LEU A 14 12.09 -2.01 -5.76
CA LEU A 14 11.72 -0.65 -5.35
C LEU A 14 10.47 -0.68 -4.46
N LYS A 15 9.50 -1.53 -4.78
CA LYS A 15 8.30 -1.74 -3.96
C LYS A 15 8.66 -2.21 -2.54
N VAL A 16 9.60 -3.15 -2.44
CA VAL A 16 10.08 -3.66 -1.13
C VAL A 16 10.82 -2.58 -0.34
N VAL A 17 11.65 -1.76 -1.00
CA VAL A 17 12.32 -0.61 -0.34
C VAL A 17 11.29 0.40 0.19
N LEU A 18 10.24 0.68 -0.59
CA LEU A 18 9.14 1.56 -0.16
C LEU A 18 8.30 0.95 0.97
N ALA A 19 8.33 -0.38 1.16
CA ALA A 19 7.65 -1.08 2.25
C ALA A 19 8.50 -1.14 3.54
N LEU A 20 9.69 -0.56 3.57
CA LEU A 20 10.50 -0.48 4.79
C LEU A 20 9.81 0.39 5.87
N PRO A 21 10.05 0.10 7.15
CA PRO A 21 9.54 0.93 8.24
C PRO A 21 10.08 2.36 8.05
N LEU A 22 9.22 3.38 8.26
CA LEU A 22 9.38 4.81 7.91
C LEU A 22 8.97 5.18 6.48
N LEU A 23 9.25 4.35 5.48
CA LEU A 23 8.86 4.61 4.08
C LEU A 23 7.46 4.06 3.74
N ASP A 24 6.93 3.17 4.59
CA ASP A 24 5.60 2.57 4.47
C ASP A 24 4.44 3.59 4.36
N ILE A 25 4.67 4.85 4.75
CA ILE A 25 3.72 5.95 4.50
C ILE A 25 3.34 6.08 3.02
N VAL A 26 4.26 5.74 2.10
CA VAL A 26 3.99 5.73 0.66
C VAL A 26 2.92 4.68 0.32
N TRP A 27 2.94 3.52 0.95
CA TRP A 27 1.93 2.48 0.78
C TRP A 27 0.60 2.83 1.42
N VAL A 28 0.61 3.54 2.55
CA VAL A 28 -0.62 4.08 3.14
C VAL A 28 -1.29 5.07 2.18
N ILE A 29 -0.51 5.99 1.59
CA ILE A 29 -1.01 6.96 0.61
C ILE A 29 -1.48 6.26 -0.67
N TYR A 30 -0.74 5.26 -1.16
CA TYR A 30 -1.16 4.41 -2.29
C TYR A 30 -2.54 3.81 -2.08
N ARG A 31 -2.75 3.17 -0.92
CA ARG A 31 -4.00 2.49 -0.57
C ARG A 31 -5.19 3.45 -0.58
N LEU A 32 -5.02 4.62 0.04
CA LEU A 32 -6.03 5.68 0.00
C LEU A 32 -6.34 6.14 -1.43
N ILE A 33 -5.31 6.48 -2.21
CA ILE A 33 -5.51 6.98 -3.57
C ILE A 33 -6.14 5.91 -4.45
N LYS A 34 -5.73 4.63 -4.32
CA LYS A 34 -6.32 3.50 -5.07
C LYS A 34 -7.80 3.31 -4.70
N SER A 35 -8.17 3.34 -3.43
CA SER A 35 -9.58 3.21 -3.02
C SER A 35 -10.46 4.39 -3.44
N VAL A 36 -9.92 5.61 -3.41
CA VAL A 36 -10.61 6.79 -3.96
C VAL A 36 -10.80 6.66 -5.46
N ASN A 37 -9.77 6.16 -6.15
CA ASN A 37 -9.80 5.94 -7.59
C ASN A 37 -10.85 4.92 -8.01
N ASP A 38 -10.95 3.84 -7.25
CA ASP A 38 -11.88 2.74 -7.49
C ASP A 38 -13.30 3.05 -6.98
N LYS A 39 -13.53 4.27 -6.46
CA LYS A 39 -14.79 4.73 -5.84
C LYS A 39 -15.31 3.75 -4.78
N ASN A 40 -14.40 3.05 -4.11
CA ASN A 40 -14.73 2.01 -3.15
C ASN A 40 -14.73 2.60 -1.74
N THR A 41 -15.91 3.01 -1.27
CA THR A 41 -16.11 3.61 0.06
C THR A 41 -15.63 2.70 1.19
N LEU A 42 -15.80 1.38 1.08
CA LEU A 42 -15.29 0.43 2.07
C LEU A 42 -13.76 0.42 2.08
N GLY A 43 -13.13 0.45 0.91
CA GLY A 43 -11.66 0.55 0.79
C GLY A 43 -11.12 1.81 1.46
N ILE A 44 -11.80 2.95 1.30
CA ILE A 44 -11.40 4.21 1.94
C ILE A 44 -11.49 4.10 3.47
N ILE A 45 -12.58 3.54 4.00
CA ILE A 45 -12.76 3.37 5.45
C ILE A 45 -11.68 2.44 6.02
N VAL A 46 -11.44 1.30 5.36
CA VAL A 46 -10.39 0.35 5.75
C VAL A 46 -9.01 1.00 5.68
N ALA A 47 -8.75 1.83 4.66
CA ALA A 47 -7.46 2.51 4.51
C ALA A 47 -7.20 3.43 5.70
N ILE A 48 -8.19 4.26 6.06
CA ILE A 48 -8.12 5.19 7.19
C ILE A 48 -7.91 4.42 8.50
N LEU A 49 -8.63 3.32 8.71
CA LEU A 49 -8.51 2.50 9.91
C LEU A 49 -7.11 1.88 10.04
N LEU A 50 -6.55 1.42 8.93
CA LEU A 50 -5.22 0.84 8.86
C LEU A 50 -4.10 1.87 9.05
N ILE A 51 -4.34 3.17 8.84
CA ILE A 51 -3.37 4.21 9.22
C ILE A 51 -3.16 4.18 10.73
N VAL A 52 -4.24 4.13 11.50
CA VAL A 52 -4.17 4.24 12.96
C VAL A 52 -3.67 2.95 13.60
N ILE A 53 -4.16 1.81 13.13
CA ILE A 53 -3.91 0.49 13.76
C ILE A 53 -2.73 -0.22 13.09
N GLY A 54 -2.56 -0.03 11.78
CA GLY A 54 -1.62 -0.78 10.97
C GLY A 54 -0.21 -0.19 10.93
N LEU A 55 -0.01 1.13 11.14
CA LEU A 55 1.31 1.78 11.05
C LEU A 55 2.51 0.99 11.66
N PRO A 56 2.42 0.39 12.87
CA PRO A 56 3.54 -0.35 13.44
C PRO A 56 3.78 -1.75 12.86
N PHE A 57 2.80 -2.36 12.17
CA PHE A 57 2.87 -3.77 11.72
C PHE A 57 2.60 -3.99 10.23
N LEU A 58 1.99 -3.03 9.53
CA LEU A 58 1.56 -3.17 8.14
C LEU A 58 2.73 -3.33 7.19
N TRP A 59 3.80 -2.56 7.40
CA TRP A 59 5.04 -2.65 6.64
C TRP A 59 5.57 -4.09 6.55
N LEU A 60 5.48 -4.87 7.63
CA LEU A 60 5.91 -6.27 7.65
C LEU A 60 5.01 -7.13 6.74
N VAL A 61 3.70 -6.94 6.83
CA VAL A 61 2.72 -7.64 6.00
C VAL A 61 2.88 -7.28 4.52
N ASP A 62 3.18 -6.02 4.22
CA ASP A 62 3.40 -5.55 2.85
C ASP A 62 4.69 -6.09 2.26
N ILE A 63 5.77 -6.19 3.03
CA ILE A 63 6.99 -6.87 2.60
C ILE A 63 6.70 -8.34 2.29
N ILE A 64 6.01 -9.05 3.17
CA ILE A 64 5.68 -10.47 2.97
C ILE A 64 4.80 -10.66 1.73
N THR A 65 3.76 -9.85 1.56
CA THR A 65 2.86 -9.93 0.40
C THR A 65 3.56 -9.52 -0.89
N LEU A 66 4.45 -8.52 -0.87
CA LEU A 66 5.29 -8.21 -2.03
C LEU A 66 6.21 -9.36 -2.41
N LEU A 67 6.80 -10.06 -1.43
CA LEU A 67 7.68 -11.19 -1.72
C LEU A 67 6.91 -12.38 -2.31
N VAL A 68 5.75 -12.71 -1.74
CA VAL A 68 4.95 -13.91 -2.08
C VAL A 68 4.01 -13.70 -3.27
N LEU A 69 3.36 -12.54 -3.36
CA LEU A 69 2.29 -12.24 -4.31
C LEU A 69 2.66 -11.17 -5.34
N ASP A 70 3.87 -10.58 -5.24
CA ASP A 70 4.32 -9.45 -6.07
C ASP A 70 3.40 -8.22 -6.02
N LYS A 71 2.58 -8.16 -4.97
CA LYS A 71 1.55 -7.14 -4.76
C LYS A 71 1.46 -6.82 -3.28
N VAL A 72 1.23 -5.54 -2.98
CA VAL A 72 0.92 -5.10 -1.61
C VAL A 72 -0.50 -5.53 -1.24
N LEU A 73 -0.73 -5.74 0.06
CA LEU A 73 -2.01 -6.13 0.60
C LEU A 73 -3.00 -4.97 0.44
N TRP A 74 -3.66 -4.94 -0.72
CA TRP A 74 -4.76 -4.03 -1.03
C TRP A 74 -5.62 -4.57 -2.18
N PHE A 75 -6.95 -4.48 -2.00
CA PHE A 75 -7.94 -4.88 -3.01
C PHE A 75 -7.91 -3.90 -4.19
#